data_AF-S4P0C8-F1
#
_entry.id   AF-S4P0C8-F1
#
_cell.length_a   1.000
_cell.length_b   1.000
_cell.length_c   1.000
_cell.angle_alpha   90.00
_cell.angle_beta   90.00
_cell.angle_gamma   90.00
#
_symmetry.space_group_name_H-M   'P 1'
#
loop_
_entity.id
_entity.type
_entity.pdbx_description
1 polymer ?
#
loop_
_entity_poly.entity_id
_entity_poly.type
_entity_poly.pdbx_seq_one_letter_code
_entity_poly.pdbx_strand_id
1 'polypeptide(L)'
;MQGLKHNVAVSILFVYHWLAGIGHFFYSGNIEDSATAEISRAQIWQWIRFSPMLEDSQNQYVTAQLVDKVATNFASHAHKNLCRSSAERKRLTAAKYMCLELFLARNPPEFITTYLNDNHKFRTLHNKALLSNL
;
A
#
# COMPACT_ATOMS: atom_id res chain seq x y z
N MET A 1 7.58 -7.06 -14.63
CA MET A 1 8.07 -6.66 -13.29
C MET A 1 7.67 -5.23 -12.92
N GLN A 2 7.69 -4.28 -13.86
CA GLN A 2 7.41 -2.87 -13.56
C GLN A 2 5.99 -2.64 -13.01
N GLY A 3 4.97 -3.24 -13.63
CA GLY A 3 3.58 -3.15 -13.15
C GLY A 3 3.40 -3.64 -11.72
N LEU A 4 4.03 -4.74 -11.33
CA LEU A 4 3.99 -5.23 -9.95
C LEU A 4 4.58 -4.21 -8.97
N LYS A 5 5.75 -3.63 -9.29
CA LYS A 5 6.38 -2.61 -8.44
C LYS A 5 5.51 -1.37 -8.32
N HIS A 6 4.91 -0.92 -9.42
CA HIS A 6 4.02 0.23 -9.45
C HIS A 6 2.78 0.00 -8.59
N ASN A 7 2.05 -1.10 -8.79
CA ASN A 7 0.84 -1.40 -8.02
C ASN A 7 1.13 -1.52 -6.52
N VAL A 8 2.27 -2.12 -6.14
CA VAL A 8 2.68 -2.23 -4.73
C VAL A 8 2.94 -0.84 -4.14
N ALA A 9 3.64 0.02 -4.87
CA ALA A 9 3.93 1.37 -4.43
C ALA A 9 2.67 2.23 -4.29
N VAL A 10 1.78 2.23 -5.30
CA VAL A 10 0.50 2.95 -5.27
C VAL A 10 -0.33 2.52 -4.07
N SER A 11 -0.47 1.20 -3.84
CA SER A 11 -1.25 0.68 -2.71
C SER A 11 -0.69 1.12 -1.36
N ILE A 12 0.64 1.01 -1.17
CA ILE A 12 1.30 1.41 0.08
C ILE A 12 1.22 2.93 0.30
N LEU A 13 1.43 3.72 -0.75
CA LEU A 13 1.35 5.18 -0.68
C LEU A 13 -0.07 5.65 -0.41
N PHE A 14 -1.08 5.01 -1.00
CA PHE A 14 -2.47 5.33 -0.70
C PHE A 14 -2.77 5.14 0.79
N VAL A 15 -2.45 3.97 1.35
CA VAL A 15 -2.66 3.74 2.79
C VAL A 15 -1.84 4.73 3.64
N TYR A 16 -0.60 5.03 3.24
CA TYR A 16 0.24 6.01 3.94
C TYR A 16 -0.39 7.41 3.99
N HIS A 17 -0.89 7.92 2.85
CA HIS A 17 -1.52 9.24 2.77
C HIS A 17 -2.90 9.25 3.42
N TRP A 18 -3.66 8.17 3.28
CA TRP A 18 -4.97 8.00 3.93
C TRP A 18 -4.84 8.07 5.45
N LEU A 19 -3.85 7.37 6.03
CA LEU A 19 -3.55 7.46 7.47
C LEU A 19 -3.10 8.86 7.92
N ALA A 20 -2.75 9.74 6.98
CA ALA A 20 -2.44 11.15 7.22
C ALA A 20 -3.64 12.09 6.98
N GLY A 21 -4.81 11.54 6.63
CA GLY A 21 -6.01 12.31 6.29
C GLY A 21 -6.01 12.86 4.86
N ILE A 22 -5.17 12.33 3.97
CA ILE A 22 -5.03 12.81 2.58
C ILE A 22 -5.53 11.72 1.62
N GLY A 23 -6.54 12.04 0.80
CA GLY A 23 -7.19 11.09 -0.12
C GLY A 23 -6.56 10.97 -1.51
N HIS A 24 -5.57 11.80 -1.84
CA HIS A 24 -4.85 11.77 -3.12
C HIS A 24 -3.35 11.96 -2.91
N PHE A 25 -2.52 11.57 -3.88
CA PHE A 25 -1.08 11.77 -3.81
C PHE A 25 -0.45 11.76 -5.20
N PHE A 26 0.79 12.26 -5.31
CA PHE A 26 1.54 12.18 -6.55
C PHE A 26 2.46 10.96 -6.55
N TYR A 27 2.42 10.18 -7.63
CA TYR A 27 3.36 9.08 -7.85
C TYR A 27 3.62 8.88 -9.33
N SER A 28 4.90 8.71 -9.70
CA SER A 28 5.33 8.49 -11.09
C SER A 28 4.78 9.51 -12.12
N GLY A 29 4.58 10.77 -11.69
CA GLY A 29 4.08 11.85 -12.55
C GLY A 29 2.55 11.97 -12.63
N ASN A 30 1.81 11.07 -11.98
CA ASN A 30 0.34 11.08 -11.96
C ASN A 30 -0.20 11.49 -10.58
N ILE A 31 -1.47 11.93 -10.56
CA ILE A 31 -2.27 12.08 -9.35
C ILE A 31 -3.02 10.77 -9.15
N GLU A 32 -2.78 10.14 -8.01
CA GLU A 32 -3.38 8.87 -7.61
C GLU A 32 -4.38 9.07 -6.48
N ASP A 33 -5.41 8.24 -6.44
CA ASP A 33 -6.46 8.27 -5.43
C ASP A 33 -6.85 6.85 -4.97
N SER A 34 -7.99 6.73 -4.30
CA SER A 34 -8.51 5.44 -3.86
C SER A 34 -8.82 4.49 -5.01
N ALA A 35 -9.29 4.96 -6.16
CA ALA A 35 -9.64 4.10 -7.28
C ALA A 35 -8.39 3.44 -7.87
N THR A 36 -7.29 4.19 -8.05
CA THR A 36 -6.02 3.59 -8.48
C THR A 36 -5.50 2.58 -7.46
N ALA A 37 -5.64 2.88 -6.16
CA ALA A 37 -5.24 1.95 -5.10
C ALA A 37 -6.07 0.66 -5.09
N GLU A 38 -7.37 0.74 -5.35
CA GLU A 38 -8.26 -0.43 -5.43
C GLU A 38 -7.85 -1.37 -6.54
N ILE A 39 -7.70 -0.85 -7.77
CA ILE A 39 -7.32 -1.68 -8.91
C ILE A 39 -5.91 -2.26 -8.72
N SER A 40 -4.98 -1.47 -8.15
CA SER A 40 -3.62 -1.93 -7.84
C SER A 40 -3.62 -3.10 -6.87
N ARG A 41 -4.36 -2.98 -5.75
CA ARG A 41 -4.52 -4.06 -4.77
C ARG A 41 -5.19 -5.27 -5.38
N ALA A 42 -6.29 -5.09 -6.12
CA ALA A 42 -7.06 -6.19 -6.70
C ALA A 42 -6.21 -7.00 -7.69
N GLN A 43 -5.42 -6.32 -8.54
CA GLN A 43 -4.48 -6.98 -9.44
C GLN A 43 -3.42 -7.78 -8.69
N ILE A 44 -2.80 -7.21 -7.64
CA ILE A 44 -1.81 -7.93 -6.83
C ILE A 44 -2.43 -9.17 -6.20
N TRP A 45 -3.62 -9.03 -5.60
CA TRP A 45 -4.35 -10.13 -4.99
C TRP A 45 -4.62 -11.25 -6.00
N GLN A 46 -5.09 -10.91 -7.21
CA GLN A 46 -5.30 -11.88 -8.28
C GLN A 46 -3.98 -12.53 -8.71
N TRP A 47 -2.92 -11.76 -8.94
CA TRP A 47 -1.63 -12.30 -9.37
C TRP A 47 -1.01 -13.25 -8.35
N ILE A 48 -1.16 -13.00 -7.05
CA ILE A 48 -0.69 -13.96 -6.02
C ILE A 48 -1.44 -15.29 -6.13
N ARG A 49 -2.73 -15.28 -6.49
CA ARG A 49 -3.56 -16.50 -6.59
C ARG A 49 -3.36 -17.27 -7.87
N PHE A 50 -3.28 -16.57 -9.00
CA PHE A 50 -3.13 -17.21 -10.30
C PHE A 50 -1.68 -17.39 -10.73
N SER A 51 -0.73 -16.81 -9.99
CA SER A 51 0.70 -16.94 -10.20
C SER A 51 1.11 -16.77 -11.67
N PRO A 52 0.75 -15.66 -12.35
CA PRO A 52 1.14 -15.45 -13.73
C PRO A 52 2.66 -15.26 -13.84
N MET A 53 3.20 -15.61 -15.00
CA MET A 53 4.59 -15.29 -15.36
C MET A 53 4.72 -13.80 -15.61
N LEU A 54 5.82 -13.19 -15.16
CA LEU A 54 6.14 -11.81 -15.47
C LEU A 54 6.57 -11.67 -16.93
N GLU A 55 6.02 -10.70 -17.64
CA GLU A 55 6.34 -10.44 -19.06
C GLU A 55 7.84 -10.18 -19.29
N ASP A 56 8.46 -9.38 -18.41
CA ASP A 56 9.87 -8.98 -18.54
C ASP A 56 10.88 -10.04 -18.05
N SER A 57 10.46 -11.26 -17.70
CA SER A 57 11.35 -12.26 -17.08
C SER A 57 11.01 -13.69 -17.49
N GLN A 58 12.02 -14.41 -17.98
CA GLN A 58 11.89 -15.85 -18.20
C GLN A 58 11.84 -16.59 -16.85
N ASN A 59 10.81 -17.40 -16.66
CA ASN A 59 10.60 -18.28 -15.50
C ASN A 59 10.43 -17.58 -14.14
N GLN A 60 10.06 -16.30 -14.09
CA GLN A 60 9.68 -15.65 -12.84
C GLN A 60 8.17 -15.45 -12.76
N TYR A 61 7.56 -16.05 -11.75
CA TYR A 61 6.12 -15.98 -11.49
C TYR A 61 5.82 -15.05 -10.31
N VAL A 62 4.63 -14.45 -10.30
CA VAL A 62 4.18 -13.65 -9.16
C VAL A 62 3.80 -14.57 -8.00
N THR A 63 4.54 -14.46 -6.89
CA THR A 63 4.29 -15.21 -5.66
C THR A 63 4.15 -14.27 -4.47
N ALA A 64 3.55 -14.73 -3.39
CA ALA A 64 3.47 -13.98 -2.12
C ALA A 64 4.86 -13.51 -1.64
N GLN A 65 5.88 -14.36 -1.75
CA GLN A 65 7.28 -14.01 -1.43
C GLN A 65 7.83 -12.89 -2.32
N LEU A 66 7.54 -12.94 -3.62
CA LEU A 66 7.98 -11.88 -4.54
C LEU A 66 7.31 -10.55 -4.19
N VAL A 67 6.00 -10.56 -3.91
CA VAL A 67 5.25 -9.35 -3.51
C VAL A 67 5.79 -8.77 -2.21
N ASP A 68 6.04 -9.60 -1.18
CA ASP A 68 6.64 -9.13 0.08
C ASP A 68 8.04 -8.52 -0.14
N LYS A 69 8.87 -9.16 -0.97
CA LYS A 69 10.18 -8.62 -1.34
C LYS A 69 10.06 -7.25 -2.01
N VAL A 70 9.13 -7.10 -2.96
CA VAL A 70 8.88 -5.84 -3.66
C VAL A 70 8.38 -4.77 -2.67
N ALA A 71 7.43 -5.11 -1.79
CA ALA A 71 6.91 -4.21 -0.76
C ALA A 71 7.99 -3.77 0.24
N THR A 72 8.85 -4.69 0.66
CA THR A 72 9.99 -4.41 1.57
C THR A 72 11.01 -3.49 0.93
N ASN A 73 11.33 -3.71 -0.35
CA ASN A 73 12.24 -2.86 -1.11
C ASN A 73 11.66 -1.45 -1.28
N PHE A 74 10.38 -1.35 -1.63
CA PHE A 74 9.70 -0.07 -1.75
C PHE A 74 9.67 0.69 -0.41
N ALA A 75 9.26 0.03 0.68
CA ALA A 75 9.22 0.67 2.00
C ALA A 75 10.61 1.14 2.43
N SER A 76 11.66 0.35 2.21
CA SER A 76 13.05 0.73 2.50
C SER A 76 13.49 1.97 1.72
N HIS A 77 13.11 2.06 0.45
CA HIS A 77 13.38 3.23 -0.38
C HIS A 77 12.60 4.46 0.11
N ALA A 78 11.29 4.31 0.36
CA ALA A 78 10.43 5.40 0.83
C ALA A 78 10.81 5.90 2.23
N HIS A 79 11.28 5.02 3.12
CA HIS A 79 11.82 5.41 4.43
C HIS A 79 13.00 6.37 4.35
N LYS A 80 13.85 6.21 3.33
CA LYS A 80 15.06 7.03 3.11
C LYS A 80 14.73 8.33 2.37
N ASN A 81 13.84 8.26 1.38
CA ASN A 81 13.65 9.36 0.42
C ASN A 81 12.38 10.19 0.65
N LEU A 82 11.33 9.62 1.26
CA LEU A 82 10.05 10.29 1.46
C LEU A 82 9.83 10.71 2.92
N CYS A 83 10.17 9.86 3.88
CA CYS A 83 9.93 10.15 5.29
C CYS A 83 11.00 11.07 5.90
N ARG A 84 10.57 12.16 6.55
CA ARG A 84 11.42 13.13 7.27
C ARG A 84 11.45 12.89 8.77
N SER A 85 10.43 12.24 9.33
CA SER A 85 10.28 12.02 10.77
C SER A 85 10.14 10.54 11.16
N SER A 86 10.35 10.23 12.45
CA SER A 86 10.06 8.89 13.01
C SER A 86 8.57 8.52 12.87
N ALA A 87 7.68 9.50 13.01
CA ALA A 87 6.23 9.30 12.87
C ALA A 87 5.84 8.88 11.44
N GLU A 88 6.39 9.55 10.42
CA GLU A 88 6.16 9.16 9.02
C GLU A 88 6.72 7.78 8.71
N ARG A 89 7.91 7.44 9.24
CA ARG A 89 8.46 6.09 9.10
C ARG A 89 7.53 5.05 9.71
N LYS A 90 7.06 5.25 10.95
CA LYS A 90 6.08 4.35 11.59
C LYS A 90 4.79 4.21 10.78
N ARG A 91 4.28 5.31 10.21
CA ARG A 91 3.09 5.30 9.35
C ARG A 91 3.32 4.51 8.06
N LEU A 92 4.46 4.70 7.38
CA LEU A 92 4.82 3.96 6.18
C LEU A 92 4.98 2.46 6.47
N THR A 93 5.59 2.10 7.60
CA THR A 93 5.68 0.71 8.05
C THR A 93 4.29 0.12 8.31
N ALA A 94 3.39 0.85 8.97
CA ALA A 94 2.01 0.41 9.18
C ALA A 94 1.28 0.22 7.84
N ALA A 95 1.43 1.15 6.90
CA ALA A 95 0.85 1.07 5.56
C ALA A 95 1.33 -0.18 4.81
N LYS A 96 2.64 -0.47 4.83
CA LYS A 96 3.19 -1.72 4.24
C LYS A 96 2.48 -2.95 4.81
N TYR A 97 2.38 -3.08 6.13
CA TYR A 97 1.78 -4.26 6.76
C TYR A 97 0.29 -4.38 6.45
N MET A 98 -0.47 -3.28 6.50
CA MET A 98 -1.88 -3.26 6.10
C MET A 98 -2.06 -3.70 4.64
N CYS A 99 -1.21 -3.24 3.73
CA CYS A 99 -1.24 -3.68 2.34
C CYS A 99 -0.94 -5.17 2.19
N LEU A 100 0.05 -5.70 2.92
CA LEU A 100 0.33 -7.14 2.88
C LEU A 100 -0.86 -7.98 3.37
N GLU A 101 -1.57 -7.54 4.42
CA GLU A 101 -2.81 -8.18 4.85
C GLU A 101 -3.85 -8.20 3.72
N LEU A 102 -4.05 -7.06 3.04
CA LEU A 102 -4.99 -6.94 1.93
C LEU A 102 -4.60 -7.80 0.71
N PHE A 103 -3.31 -7.87 0.38
CA PHE A 103 -2.81 -8.67 -0.75
C PHE A 103 -2.93 -10.17 -0.49
N LEU A 104 -2.73 -10.60 0.76
CA LEU A 104 -2.68 -12.00 1.14
C LEU A 104 -4.04 -12.54 1.59
N ALA A 105 -5.02 -11.67 1.89
CA ALA A 105 -6.35 -12.04 2.35
C ALA A 105 -6.98 -13.15 1.49
N ARG A 106 -7.59 -14.15 2.14
CA ARG A 106 -8.37 -15.18 1.41
C ARG A 106 -9.59 -14.55 0.73
N ASN A 107 -10.31 -13.72 1.48
CA ASN A 107 -11.44 -12.93 1.02
C ASN A 107 -11.10 -11.47 1.35
N PRO A 108 -10.62 -10.67 0.39
CA PRO A 108 -10.30 -9.28 0.65
C PRO A 108 -11.59 -8.48 0.90
N PRO A 109 -11.52 -7.38 1.66
CA PRO A 109 -12.65 -6.48 1.82
C PRO A 109 -13.08 -5.93 0.45
N GLU A 110 -14.35 -5.56 0.33
CA GLU A 110 -14.90 -4.97 -0.90
C GLU A 110 -14.16 -3.68 -1.25
N PHE A 111 -13.91 -2.84 -0.24
CA PHE A 111 -13.14 -1.60 -0.37
C PHE A 111 -12.03 -1.51 0.69
N ILE A 112 -10.84 -1.05 0.27
CA ILE A 112 -9.72 -0.65 1.12
C ILE A 112 -10.17 0.39 2.13
N THR A 113 -10.98 1.36 1.71
CA THR A 113 -11.43 2.46 2.58
C THR A 113 -12.28 1.96 3.74
N THR A 114 -13.15 0.97 3.54
CA THR A 114 -13.88 0.30 4.63
C THR A 114 -12.90 -0.33 5.62
N TYR A 115 -11.94 -1.12 5.11
CA TYR A 115 -10.91 -1.72 5.95
C TYR A 115 -10.11 -0.67 6.74
N LEU A 116 -9.73 0.44 6.10
CA LEU A 116 -8.96 1.50 6.75
C LEU A 116 -9.79 2.25 7.80
N ASN A 117 -11.05 2.56 7.53
CA ASN A 117 -11.91 3.30 8.45
C ASN A 117 -12.21 2.49 9.73
N ASP A 118 -12.42 1.18 9.57
CA ASP A 118 -12.72 0.28 10.67
C ASP A 118 -11.48 -0.09 11.49
N ASN A 119 -10.27 0.08 10.93
CA ASN A 119 -9.04 -0.28 11.60
C ASN A 119 -8.76 0.65 12.80
N HIS A 120 -8.60 0.06 13.98
CA HIS A 120 -8.30 0.78 15.23
C HIS A 120 -7.13 1.78 15.10
N LYS A 121 -6.12 1.45 14.28
CA LYS A 121 -4.97 2.33 14.04
C LYS A 121 -5.36 3.63 13.35
N PHE A 122 -6.26 3.59 12.36
CA PHE A 122 -6.76 4.79 11.69
C PHE A 122 -7.53 5.67 12.67
N ARG A 123 -8.48 5.09 13.42
CA ARG A 123 -9.28 5.81 14.43
C ARG A 123 -8.41 6.48 15.49
N THR A 124 -7.37 5.78 15.98
CA THR A 124 -6.44 6.33 16.98
C THR A 124 -5.62 7.50 16.44
N LEU A 125 -5.06 7.38 15.23
CA LEU A 125 -4.26 8.44 14.59
C LEU A 125 -5.10 9.66 14.25
N HIS A 126 -6.30 9.44 13.70
CA HIS A 126 -7.22 10.50 13.30
C HIS A 126 -7.74 11.29 14.51
N ASN A 127 -8.17 10.58 15.58
CA ASN A 127 -8.62 11.24 16.80
C ASN A 127 -7.50 12.07 17.46
N LYS A 128 -6.25 11.59 17.44
CA LYS A 128 -5.11 12.34 17.98
C LYS A 128 -4.81 13.61 17.20
N ALA A 129 -4.95 13.58 15.87
CA ALA A 129 -4.75 14.75 15.01
C ALA A 129 -5.86 15.80 15.19
N LEU A 130 -7.12 15.37 15.35
CA LEU A 130 -8.23 16.27 15.67
C LEU A 130 -8.02 16.98 17.01
N LEU A 131 -7.55 16.25 18.03
CA LEU A 131 -7.29 16.80 19.37
C LEU A 131 -6.08 17.74 19.43
N SER A 132 -5.12 17.65 18.51
CA SER A 132 -3.97 18.57 18.47
C SER A 132 -4.23 19.87 17.73
N ASN A 133 -5.36 19.97 17.02
CA ASN A 133 -5.78 21.15 16.25
C ASN A 133 -6.85 21.99 16.97
N LEU A 134 -7.16 21.64 18.24
CA LEU A 134 -8.01 22.37 19.17
C LEU A 134 -7.13 22.95 20.30
#